data_AF-A0A447TAM0-F1
#
_entry.id   AF-A0A447TAM0-F1
#
_cell.length_a   1.000
_cell.length_b   1.000
_cell.length_c   1.000
_cell.angle_alpha   90.00
_cell.angle_beta   90.00
_cell.angle_gamma   90.00
#
_symmetry.space_group_name_H-M   'P 1'
#
loop_
_entity.id
_entity.type
_entity.pdbx_description
1 polymer ?
#
loop_
_entity_poly.entity_id
_entity_poly.type
_entity_poly.pdbx_seq_one_letter_code
_entity_poly.pdbx_strand_id
1 'polypeptide(L)'
;MMDRLKNFLAADYKGDEIDAVLALSPSRLNEVRAVLAAVAAFKSLPEAAALAAANKRVNNILKKAEGEIGAVDAALLQEAAEQALYAAVRDLAPAVEAKFAAHDFSGALSQLASLKAPVDAFFDGVMVMAEDARVRANRIALLASLAALFNRVADISLLAE
;
A
#
# COMPACT_ATOMS: atom_id res chain seq x y z
N MET A 1 -6.76 -3.41 26.34
CA MET A 1 -6.13 -2.07 26.31
C MET A 1 -6.39 -1.35 24.97
N MET A 2 -6.26 -2.03 23.82
CA MET A 2 -6.58 -1.48 22.50
C MET A 2 -8.05 -1.05 22.32
N ASP A 3 -9.00 -1.79 22.89
CA ASP A 3 -10.44 -1.47 22.85
C ASP A 3 -10.79 -0.08 23.40
N ARG A 4 -10.10 0.36 24.47
CA ARG A 4 -10.32 1.69 25.06
C ARG A 4 -9.74 2.80 24.19
N LEU A 5 -8.64 2.55 23.50
CA LEU A 5 -8.04 3.48 22.54
C LEU A 5 -8.95 3.63 21.32
N LYS A 6 -9.50 2.53 20.80
CA LYS A 6 -10.50 2.54 19.73
C LYS A 6 -11.71 3.40 20.11
N ASN A 7 -12.29 3.19 21.30
CA ASN A 7 -13.42 3.99 21.76
C ASN A 7 -13.09 5.47 21.95
N PHE A 8 -11.86 5.81 22.32
CA PHE A 8 -11.43 7.21 22.44
C PHE A 8 -11.23 7.88 21.07
N LEU A 9 -10.75 7.13 20.07
CA LEU A 9 -10.53 7.62 18.71
C LEU A 9 -11.81 7.64 17.86
N ALA A 10 -12.77 6.75 18.15
CA ALA A 10 -14.07 6.66 17.48
C ALA A 10 -14.96 7.90 17.69
N ALA A 11 -14.57 8.82 18.57
CA ALA A 11 -15.22 10.12 18.70
C ALA A 11 -14.86 11.09 17.56
N ASP A 12 -13.64 10.95 16.98
CA ASP A 12 -13.09 11.89 16.00
C ASP A 12 -12.90 11.24 14.60
N TYR A 13 -12.75 9.91 14.51
CA TYR A 13 -12.39 9.18 13.28
C TYR A 13 -13.34 8.02 12.98
N LYS A 14 -13.41 7.60 11.71
CA LYS A 14 -14.25 6.46 11.31
C LYS A 14 -13.61 5.13 11.69
N GLY A 15 -14.45 4.11 11.90
CA GLY A 15 -14.01 2.79 12.34
C GLY A 15 -13.02 2.12 11.39
N ASP A 16 -13.21 2.29 10.08
CA ASP A 16 -12.33 1.75 9.05
C ASP A 16 -10.96 2.46 8.98
N GLU A 17 -10.92 3.78 9.21
CA GLU A 17 -9.68 4.54 9.36
C GLU A 17 -8.89 4.06 10.60
N ILE A 18 -9.60 3.85 11.71
CA ILE A 18 -9.04 3.31 12.96
C ILE A 18 -8.50 1.90 12.74
N ASP A 19 -9.23 1.05 12.04
CA ASP A 19 -8.81 -0.31 11.75
C ASP A 19 -7.60 -0.35 10.79
N ALA A 20 -7.57 0.50 9.76
CA ALA A 20 -6.44 0.64 8.83
C ALA A 20 -5.11 0.99 9.54
N VAL A 21 -5.17 1.86 10.55
CA VAL A 21 -3.99 2.27 11.32
C VAL A 21 -3.64 1.24 12.39
N LEU A 22 -4.64 0.68 13.10
CA LEU A 22 -4.40 -0.29 14.16
C LEU A 22 -4.03 -1.68 13.66
N ALA A 23 -4.39 -2.04 12.42
CA ALA A 23 -3.97 -3.29 11.78
C ALA A 23 -2.44 -3.42 11.74
N LEU A 24 -1.72 -2.31 11.59
CA LEU A 24 -0.25 -2.28 11.59
C LEU A 24 0.37 -2.36 12.98
N SER A 25 -0.43 -2.42 14.05
CA SER A 25 0.02 -2.45 15.45
C SER A 25 1.10 -1.39 15.75
N PRO A 26 0.79 -0.10 15.56
CA PRO A 26 1.76 0.98 15.68
C PRO A 26 2.37 0.97 17.09
N SER A 27 3.71 0.93 17.13
CA SER A 27 4.49 0.93 18.38
C SER A 27 4.41 2.26 19.12
N ARG A 28 4.00 3.33 18.42
CA ARG A 28 3.94 4.70 18.91
C ARG A 28 2.52 5.26 18.84
N LEU A 29 1.83 5.26 19.98
CA LEU A 29 0.44 5.75 20.10
C LEU A 29 0.29 7.25 19.81
N ASN A 30 1.36 8.04 19.98
CA ASN A 30 1.38 9.46 19.64
C ASN A 30 1.33 9.70 18.13
N GLU A 31 1.83 8.76 17.32
CA GLU A 31 1.81 8.86 15.86
C GLU A 31 0.44 8.44 15.30
N VAL A 32 -0.32 7.60 16.02
CA VAL A 32 -1.64 7.09 15.59
C VAL A 32 -2.57 8.22 15.16
N ARG A 33 -2.64 9.33 15.91
CA ARG A 33 -3.51 10.46 15.55
C ARG A 33 -3.04 11.18 14.27
N ALA A 34 -1.73 11.31 14.08
CA ALA A 34 -1.16 11.93 12.88
C ALA A 34 -1.35 11.03 11.64
N VAL A 35 -1.17 9.71 11.80
CA VAL A 35 -1.45 8.73 10.75
C VAL A 35 -2.94 8.70 10.43
N LEU A 36 -3.84 8.73 11.43
CA LEU A 36 -5.29 8.81 11.21
C LEU A 36 -5.68 10.07 10.45
N ALA A 37 -5.14 11.23 10.81
CA ALA A 37 -5.37 12.46 10.07
C ALA A 37 -4.88 12.35 8.61
N ALA A 38 -3.73 11.72 8.38
CA ALA A 38 -3.21 11.48 7.05
C ALA A 38 -4.07 10.50 6.24
N VAL A 39 -4.56 9.43 6.87
CA VAL A 39 -5.47 8.45 6.28
C VAL A 39 -6.81 9.08 5.91
N ALA A 40 -7.39 9.89 6.81
CA ALA A 40 -8.62 10.64 6.53
C ALA A 40 -8.44 11.62 5.38
N ALA A 41 -7.32 12.35 5.34
CA ALA A 41 -6.97 13.22 4.22
C ALA A 41 -6.80 12.44 2.91
N PHE A 42 -6.08 11.31 2.95
CA PHE A 42 -5.93 10.43 1.80
C PHE A 42 -7.28 9.92 1.31
N LYS A 43 -8.16 9.45 2.19
CA LYS A 43 -9.50 8.96 1.86
C LYS A 43 -10.38 10.02 1.18
N SER A 44 -10.13 11.31 1.43
CA SER A 44 -10.81 12.40 0.71
C SER A 44 -10.38 12.57 -0.75
N LEU A 45 -9.25 11.98 -1.15
CA LEU A 45 -8.75 12.04 -2.52
C LEU A 45 -9.51 11.07 -3.44
N PRO A 46 -9.79 11.46 -4.69
CA PRO A 46 -10.48 10.57 -5.64
C PRO A 46 -9.66 9.32 -5.98
N GLU A 47 -8.34 9.36 -5.84
CA GLU A 47 -7.45 8.23 -6.08
C GLU A 47 -7.48 7.19 -4.97
N ALA A 48 -7.91 7.54 -3.75
CA ALA A 48 -7.84 6.66 -2.60
C ALA A 48 -8.70 5.41 -2.76
N ALA A 49 -9.92 5.55 -3.28
CA ALA A 49 -10.80 4.41 -3.54
C ALA A 49 -10.16 3.42 -4.53
N ALA A 50 -9.55 3.94 -5.61
CA ALA A 50 -8.87 3.12 -6.60
C ALA A 50 -7.65 2.40 -6.02
N LEU A 51 -6.81 3.11 -5.26
CA LEU A 51 -5.62 2.55 -4.63
C LEU A 51 -5.95 1.55 -3.51
N ALA A 52 -6.99 1.81 -2.73
CA ALA A 52 -7.47 0.89 -1.72
C ALA A 52 -7.98 -0.40 -2.37
N ALA A 53 -8.78 -0.30 -3.43
CA ALA A 53 -9.27 -1.45 -4.19
C ALA A 53 -8.11 -2.24 -4.83
N ALA A 54 -7.12 -1.55 -5.40
CA ALA A 54 -5.91 -2.16 -5.94
C ALA A 54 -5.12 -2.89 -4.85
N ASN A 55 -4.89 -2.29 -3.68
CA ASN A 55 -4.21 -2.95 -2.56
C ASN A 55 -4.97 -4.15 -2.03
N LYS A 56 -6.31 -4.09 -1.94
CA LYS A 56 -7.14 -5.24 -1.57
C LYS A 56 -6.98 -6.39 -2.58
N ARG A 57 -6.94 -6.06 -3.87
CA ARG A 57 -6.69 -7.04 -4.94
C ARG A 57 -5.28 -7.64 -4.83
N VAL A 58 -4.27 -6.81 -4.56
CA VAL A 58 -2.89 -7.26 -4.28
C VAL A 58 -2.87 -8.20 -3.09
N ASN A 59 -3.43 -7.82 -1.94
CA ASN A 59 -3.46 -8.66 -0.74
C ASN A 59 -4.15 -10.01 -0.99
N ASN A 60 -5.21 -10.04 -1.79
CA ASN A 60 -5.86 -11.29 -2.18
C ASN A 60 -4.99 -12.16 -3.10
N ILE A 61 -4.21 -11.56 -3.99
CA ILE A 61 -3.22 -12.27 -4.83
C ILE A 61 -2.10 -12.83 -3.94
N LEU A 62 -1.55 -12.02 -3.04
CA LEU A 62 -0.48 -12.43 -2.12
C LEU A 62 -0.91 -13.57 -1.20
N LYS A 63 -2.17 -13.56 -0.72
CA LYS A 63 -2.74 -14.69 0.06
C LYS A 63 -2.85 -15.99 -0.74
N LYS A 64 -3.00 -15.91 -2.06
CA LYS A 64 -3.04 -17.07 -2.97
C LYS A 64 -1.66 -17.46 -3.48
N ALA A 65 -0.64 -16.63 -3.26
CA ALA A 65 0.71 -16.96 -3.62
C ALA A 65 1.24 -17.99 -2.62
N GLU A 66 1.68 -19.13 -3.14
CA GLU A 66 2.34 -20.18 -2.36
C GLU A 66 3.86 -20.03 -2.49
N GLY A 67 4.58 -20.13 -1.38
CA GLY A 67 6.04 -20.04 -1.32
C GLY A 67 6.59 -18.72 -0.75
N GLU A 68 7.91 -18.64 -0.62
CA GLU A 68 8.58 -17.41 -0.20
C GLU A 68 8.55 -16.38 -1.32
N ILE A 69 8.10 -15.18 -1.00
CA ILE A 69 8.15 -14.04 -1.91
C ILE A 69 9.57 -13.48 -1.88
N GLY A 70 10.28 -13.67 -3.00
CA GLY A 70 11.63 -13.15 -3.18
C GLY A 70 11.68 -11.65 -3.55
N ALA A 71 12.87 -11.18 -3.89
CA ALA A 71 13.06 -9.84 -4.45
C ALA A 71 12.63 -9.78 -5.92
N VAL A 72 12.24 -8.58 -6.37
CA VAL A 72 11.94 -8.32 -7.79
C VAL A 72 13.22 -8.42 -8.60
N ASP A 73 13.18 -9.22 -9.65
CA ASP A 73 14.21 -9.32 -10.68
C ASP A 73 13.83 -8.44 -11.87
N ALA A 74 14.56 -7.35 -12.07
CA ALA A 74 14.34 -6.42 -13.17
C ALA A 74 14.56 -7.07 -14.55
N ALA A 75 15.35 -8.15 -14.65
CA ALA A 75 15.59 -8.85 -15.91
C ALA A 75 14.39 -9.71 -16.36
N LEU A 76 13.47 -10.02 -15.43
CA LEU A 76 12.24 -10.77 -15.71
C LEU A 76 11.04 -9.85 -15.98
N LEU A 77 11.22 -8.53 -15.96
CA LEU A 77 10.19 -7.55 -16.32
C LEU A 77 10.10 -7.42 -17.85
N GLN A 78 9.08 -8.01 -18.43
CA GLN A 78 8.79 -8.04 -19.86
C GLN A 78 7.97 -6.83 -20.32
N GLU A 79 6.98 -6.42 -19.52
CA GLU A 79 6.03 -5.37 -19.89
C GLU A 79 6.52 -3.98 -19.49
N ALA A 80 6.21 -2.96 -20.31
CA ALA A 80 6.56 -1.58 -19.98
C ALA A 80 5.84 -1.10 -18.70
N ALA A 81 4.62 -1.58 -18.46
CA ALA A 81 3.84 -1.22 -17.28
C ALA A 81 4.44 -1.74 -15.96
N GLU A 82 4.98 -2.97 -15.94
CA GLU A 82 5.63 -3.51 -14.73
C GLU A 82 6.99 -2.87 -14.47
N GLN A 83 7.74 -2.51 -15.53
CA GLN A 83 8.97 -1.72 -15.41
C GLN A 83 8.68 -0.31 -14.85
N ALA A 84 7.64 0.35 -15.34
CA ALA A 84 7.22 1.67 -14.85
C ALA A 84 6.78 1.60 -13.37
N LEU A 85 6.00 0.59 -13.00
CA LEU A 85 5.59 0.39 -11.61
C LEU A 85 6.79 0.10 -10.71
N TYR A 86 7.71 -0.77 -11.12
CA TYR A 86 8.92 -1.07 -10.36
C TYR A 86 9.79 0.16 -10.14
N ALA A 87 10.02 0.97 -11.18
CA ALA A 87 10.76 2.22 -11.07
C ALA A 87 10.07 3.20 -10.10
N ALA A 88 8.75 3.38 -10.25
CA ALA A 88 7.98 4.28 -9.38
C ALA A 88 8.03 3.85 -7.91
N VAL A 89 7.88 2.55 -7.62
CA VAL A 89 7.98 2.01 -6.25
C VAL A 89 9.38 2.22 -5.68
N ARG A 90 10.42 1.93 -6.46
CA ARG A 90 11.82 2.10 -6.03
C ARG A 90 12.16 3.56 -5.74
N ASP A 91 11.68 4.47 -6.57
CA ASP A 91 11.99 5.90 -6.45
C ASP A 91 11.17 6.56 -5.31
N LEU A 92 9.94 6.08 -5.07
CA LEU A 92 9.08 6.57 -3.97
C LEU A 92 9.45 5.99 -2.61
N ALA A 93 9.97 4.76 -2.53
CA ALA A 93 10.35 4.14 -1.27
C ALA A 93 11.21 5.03 -0.35
N PRO A 94 12.34 5.62 -0.80
CA PRO A 94 13.14 6.50 0.04
C PRO A 94 12.43 7.81 0.38
N ALA A 95 11.59 8.35 -0.52
CA ALA A 95 10.85 9.58 -0.27
C ALA A 95 9.77 9.38 0.81
N VAL A 96 9.04 8.27 0.72
CA VAL A 96 8.05 7.85 1.72
C VAL A 96 8.72 7.60 3.07
N GLU A 97 9.86 6.90 3.11
CA GLU A 97 10.60 6.66 4.35
C GLU A 97 11.09 7.97 4.98
N ALA A 98 11.62 8.90 4.18
CA ALA A 98 12.05 10.21 4.67
C ALA A 98 10.88 11.03 5.24
N LYS A 99 9.71 10.98 4.58
CA LYS A 99 8.47 11.62 5.04
C LYS A 99 7.93 10.98 6.31
N PHE A 100 7.96 9.66 6.39
CA PHE A 100 7.60 8.89 7.58
C PHE A 100 8.50 9.26 8.77
N ALA A 101 9.82 9.31 8.56
CA ALA A 101 10.79 9.73 9.57
C ALA A 101 10.61 11.19 10.02
N ALA A 102 10.11 12.06 9.13
CA ALA A 102 9.75 13.44 9.43
C ALA A 102 8.37 13.61 10.07
N HIS A 103 7.65 12.51 10.37
CA HIS A 103 6.25 12.49 10.83
C HIS A 103 5.26 13.15 9.85
N ASP A 104 5.63 13.30 8.57
CA ASP A 104 4.78 13.82 7.50
C ASP A 104 4.07 12.67 6.76
N PHE A 105 3.13 12.02 7.47
CA PHE A 105 2.37 10.88 6.92
C PHE A 105 1.43 11.30 5.80
N SER A 106 0.91 12.53 5.83
CA SER A 106 0.02 13.05 4.79
C SER A 106 0.78 13.27 3.48
N GLY A 107 2.01 13.80 3.54
CA GLY A 107 2.89 13.90 2.39
C GLY A 107 3.27 12.52 1.84
N ALA A 108 3.56 11.55 2.72
CA ALA A 108 3.84 10.18 2.31
C ALA A 108 2.65 9.53 1.56
N LEU A 109 1.44 9.59 2.11
CA LEU A 109 0.24 9.05 1.46
C LEU A 109 -0.11 9.79 0.16
N SER A 110 0.11 11.11 0.11
CA SER A 110 -0.12 11.90 -1.11
C SER A 110 0.87 11.51 -2.22
N GLN A 111 2.13 11.21 -1.88
CA GLN A 111 3.08 10.67 -2.85
C GLN A 111 2.66 9.28 -3.32
N LEU A 112 2.20 8.43 -2.41
CA LEU A 112 1.63 7.13 -2.76
C LEU A 112 0.37 7.25 -3.62
N ALA A 113 -0.38 8.34 -3.52
CA ALA A 113 -1.51 8.61 -4.42
C ALA A 113 -1.11 8.66 -5.90
N SER A 114 0.11 9.13 -6.20
CA SER A 114 0.64 9.16 -7.58
C SER A 114 0.93 7.77 -8.16
N LEU A 115 1.02 6.71 -7.33
CA LEU A 115 1.15 5.34 -7.81
C LEU A 115 -0.12 4.80 -8.45
N LYS A 116 -1.25 5.50 -8.35
CA LYS A 116 -2.51 5.07 -8.94
C LYS A 116 -2.37 4.80 -10.43
N ALA A 117 -1.80 5.73 -11.19
CA ALA A 117 -1.65 5.58 -12.64
C ALA A 117 -0.78 4.37 -13.04
N PRO A 118 0.44 4.16 -12.51
CA PRO A 118 1.23 2.97 -12.85
C PRO A 118 0.62 1.66 -12.33
N VAL A 119 -0.11 1.68 -11.20
CA VAL A 119 -0.82 0.50 -10.69
C VAL A 119 -1.99 0.10 -11.57
N ASP A 120 -2.80 1.06 -11.99
CA ASP A 120 -3.91 0.81 -12.92
C ASP A 120 -3.37 0.30 -14.26
N ALA A 121 -2.35 0.96 -14.83
CA ALA A 121 -1.71 0.51 -16.06
C ALA A 121 -1.11 -0.90 -15.95
N PHE A 122 -0.54 -1.26 -14.79
CA PHE A 122 -0.08 -2.61 -14.53
C PHE A 122 -1.24 -3.61 -14.53
N PHE A 123 -2.35 -3.33 -13.84
CA PHE A 123 -3.47 -4.26 -13.79
C PHE A 123 -4.26 -4.38 -15.10
N ASP A 124 -4.24 -3.34 -15.93
CA ASP A 124 -4.87 -3.32 -17.25
C ASP A 124 -3.98 -3.98 -18.31
N GLY A 125 -2.67 -3.78 -18.24
CA GLY A 125 -1.71 -4.26 -19.24
C GLY A 125 -1.01 -5.57 -18.88
N VAL A 126 -1.00 -5.98 -17.61
CA VAL A 126 -0.17 -7.09 -17.13
C VAL A 126 -1.02 -8.17 -16.46
N MET A 127 -1.01 -9.36 -17.05
CA MET A 127 -1.66 -10.53 -16.46
C MET A 127 -0.78 -11.13 -15.36
N VAL A 128 -1.14 -10.87 -14.10
CA VAL A 128 -0.36 -11.33 -12.92
C VAL A 128 -0.19 -12.86 -12.89
N MET A 129 -1.23 -13.60 -13.29
CA MET A 129 -1.19 -15.06 -13.40
C MET A 129 -0.63 -15.49 -14.76
N ALA A 130 0.67 -15.24 -14.98
CA ALA A 130 1.38 -15.69 -16.16
C ALA A 130 1.58 -17.21 -16.17
N GLU A 131 1.72 -17.79 -17.37
CA GLU A 131 2.02 -19.22 -17.56
C GLU A 131 3.41 -19.59 -17.04
N ASP A 132 4.39 -18.70 -17.22
CA ASP A 132 5.73 -18.88 -16.70
C ASP A 132 5.78 -18.60 -15.19
N ALA A 133 6.14 -19.64 -14.43
CA ALA A 133 6.23 -19.58 -12.97
C ALA A 133 7.24 -18.53 -12.48
N ARG A 134 8.34 -18.29 -13.22
CA ARG A 134 9.36 -17.27 -12.86
C ARG A 134 8.81 -15.87 -13.03
N VAL A 135 8.13 -15.60 -14.14
CA VAL A 135 7.48 -14.30 -14.40
C VAL A 135 6.35 -14.05 -13.40
N ARG A 136 5.54 -15.08 -13.11
CA ARG A 136 4.49 -15.01 -12.09
C ARG A 136 5.07 -14.67 -10.71
N ALA A 137 6.13 -15.36 -10.29
CA ALA A 137 6.80 -15.08 -9.02
C ALA A 137 7.36 -13.65 -8.97
N ASN A 138 7.94 -13.16 -10.07
CA ASN A 138 8.46 -11.81 -10.16
C ASN A 138 7.36 -10.74 -10.03
N ARG A 139 6.23 -10.94 -10.72
CA ARG A 139 5.05 -10.06 -10.62
C ARG A 139 4.48 -10.06 -9.20
N ILE A 140 4.41 -11.22 -8.55
CA ILE A 140 4.00 -11.34 -7.15
C ILE A 140 4.97 -10.58 -6.23
N ALA A 141 6.28 -10.69 -6.44
CA ALA A 141 7.28 -9.94 -5.70
C ALA A 141 7.12 -8.42 -5.87
N LEU A 142 6.81 -7.95 -7.07
CA LEU A 142 6.55 -6.53 -7.33
C LEU A 142 5.33 -6.03 -6.57
N LEU A 143 4.24 -6.80 -6.61
CA LEU A 143 3.03 -6.50 -5.86
C LEU A 143 3.26 -6.55 -4.34
N ALA A 144 4.09 -7.46 -3.86
CA ALA A 144 4.46 -7.52 -2.45
C ALA A 144 5.28 -6.30 -2.02
N SER A 145 6.23 -5.84 -2.85
CA SER A 145 6.99 -4.61 -2.59
C SER A 145 6.08 -3.38 -2.55
N LEU A 146 5.09 -3.32 -3.45
CA LEU A 146 4.08 -2.25 -3.45
C LEU A 146 3.23 -2.28 -2.16
N ALA A 147 2.70 -3.44 -1.79
CA ALA A 147 1.92 -3.60 -0.57
C ALA A 147 2.73 -3.26 0.69
N ALA A 148 4.01 -3.67 0.73
CA ALA A 148 4.91 -3.33 1.82
C ALA A 148 5.14 -1.82 1.93
N LEU A 149 5.22 -1.10 0.80
CA LEU A 149 5.36 0.34 0.78
C LEU A 149 4.11 1.06 1.33
N PHE A 150 2.91 0.62 0.95
CA PHE A 150 1.66 1.15 1.53
C PHE A 150 1.54 0.85 3.03
N ASN A 151 1.84 -0.39 3.42
CA ASN A 151 1.81 -0.85 4.81
C ASN A 151 2.87 -0.19 5.70
N ARG A 152 3.78 0.64 5.17
CA ARG A 152 4.63 1.48 6.01
C ARG A 152 3.87 2.61 6.70
N VAL A 153 2.81 3.12 6.07
CA VAL A 153 2.04 4.23 6.64
C VAL A 153 0.72 3.74 7.24
N ALA A 154 -0.08 3.00 6.48
CA ALA A 154 -1.37 2.47 6.91
C ALA A 154 -1.80 1.29 6.02
N ASP A 155 -2.59 0.36 6.56
CA ASP A 155 -3.22 -0.68 5.73
C ASP A 155 -4.43 -0.07 4.99
N ILE A 156 -4.16 0.55 3.84
CA ILE A 156 -5.21 1.19 3.04
C ILE A 156 -6.16 0.19 2.37
N SER A 157 -5.87 -1.11 2.42
CA SER A 157 -6.79 -2.11 1.88
C SER A 157 -8.08 -2.24 2.69
N LEU A 158 -8.05 -1.80 3.96
CA LEU A 158 -9.21 -1.72 4.84
C LEU A 158 -10.10 -0.50 4.57
N LEU A 159 -9.63 0.47 3.78
CA LEU A 159 -10.40 1.64 3.34
C LEU A 159 -11.20 1.37 2.06
N ALA A 160 -11.01 0.20 1.43
CA ALA A 160 -11.74 -0.25 0.26
C ALA A 160 -13.11 -0.81 0.66
N GLU A 161 -13.99 0.10 1.07
CA GLU A 161 -15.41 -0.16 1.33
C GLU A 161 -16.22 -0.12 0.02
#